data_AF-A0A497SWG8-F1
#
_entry.id   AF-A0A497SWG8-F1
#
_cell.length_a   1.000
_cell.length_b   1.000
_cell.length_c   1.000
_cell.angle_alpha   90.00
_cell.angle_beta   90.00
_cell.angle_gamma   90.00
#
_symmetry.space_group_name_H-M   'P 1'
#
loop_
_entity.id
_entity.type
_entity.pdbx_description
1 polymer ?
#
loop_
_entity_poly.entity_id
_entity_poly.type
_entity_poly.pdbx_seq_one_letter_code
_entity_poly.pdbx_strand_id
1 'polypeptide(L)'
;MYGFLSRLIISKRLQFEQGKIIFVGQPMSFLSLLTLKEMTLDAMKEGKRGINRLYYYGWHSGYTFTKAYMETLKLRPFEETFKLIMDVSSMIGYGDYQTLEFKQRKYSKFKNIENPFGLLFYPSDKMYCHFIRGINAGGGTALHGVLMNGLEFECTAQNGKYCLFMNIENSIIKKKYSDIAKEQLDMEWLKKKQLELIKRCGEDPKKYLKEESKKVKDKE
;
A
#
# COMPACT_ATOMS: atom_id res chain seq x y z
N MET A 1 -11.71 16.79 -11.85
CA MET A 1 -12.30 15.66 -11.10
C MET A 1 -13.27 14.81 -11.94
N TYR A 2 -14.30 15.38 -12.58
CA TYR A 2 -15.27 14.62 -13.41
C TYR A 2 -14.68 13.85 -14.60
N GLY A 3 -13.55 14.31 -15.17
CA GLY A 3 -12.96 13.69 -16.36
C GLY A 3 -12.46 12.26 -16.17
N PHE A 4 -11.85 11.92 -15.03
CA PHE A 4 -11.24 10.60 -14.83
C PHE A 4 -12.27 9.52 -14.50
N LEU A 5 -13.19 9.79 -13.57
CA LEU A 5 -14.27 8.86 -13.24
C LEU A 5 -15.14 8.57 -14.47
N SER A 6 -15.48 9.62 -15.24
CA SER A 6 -16.22 9.46 -16.50
C SER A 6 -15.44 8.61 -17.50
N ARG A 7 -14.11 8.81 -17.62
CA ARG A 7 -13.26 7.94 -18.46
C ARG A 7 -13.29 6.49 -17.99
N LEU A 8 -13.25 6.22 -16.69
CA LEU A 8 -13.34 4.86 -16.16
C LEU A 8 -14.68 4.19 -16.48
N ILE A 9 -15.79 4.92 -16.35
CA ILE A 9 -17.13 4.42 -16.68
C ILE A 9 -17.28 4.20 -18.19
N ILE A 10 -16.92 5.20 -19.01
CA ILE A 10 -16.99 5.12 -20.48
C ILE A 10 -16.12 3.99 -21.02
N SER A 11 -14.93 3.78 -20.45
CA SER A 11 -14.03 2.68 -20.83
C SER A 11 -14.43 1.33 -20.24
N LYS A 12 -15.57 1.22 -19.55
CA LYS A 12 -16.05 0.02 -18.84
C LYS A 12 -15.03 -0.54 -17.84
N ARG A 13 -14.14 0.31 -17.33
CA ARG A 13 -13.17 -0.03 -16.28
C ARG A 13 -13.77 0.11 -14.89
N LEU A 14 -14.85 0.87 -14.74
CA LEU A 14 -15.73 0.86 -13.57
C LEU A 14 -17.14 0.58 -14.05
N GLN A 15 -17.76 -0.47 -13.53
CA GLN A 15 -19.10 -0.92 -13.92
C GLN A 15 -19.95 -1.12 -12.68
N PHE A 16 -21.22 -0.73 -12.78
CA PHE A 16 -22.24 -0.99 -11.78
C PHE A 16 -23.30 -1.87 -12.45
N GLU A 17 -23.35 -3.15 -12.09
CA GLU A 17 -24.24 -4.15 -12.69
C GLU A 17 -25.05 -4.84 -11.59
N GLN A 18 -26.38 -4.68 -11.56
CA GLN A 18 -27.32 -5.39 -10.67
C GLN A 18 -26.70 -5.95 -9.36
N GLY A 19 -26.38 -5.07 -8.42
CA GLY A 19 -25.82 -5.45 -7.11
C GLY A 19 -24.30 -5.72 -7.08
N LYS A 20 -23.58 -5.49 -8.18
CA LYS A 20 -22.13 -5.65 -8.29
C LYS A 20 -21.48 -4.32 -8.66
N ILE A 21 -20.32 -4.09 -8.05
CA ILE A 21 -19.38 -3.06 -8.47
C ILE A 21 -18.19 -3.82 -9.06
N ILE A 22 -17.88 -3.59 -10.32
CA ILE A 22 -16.73 -4.21 -10.99
C ILE A 22 -15.76 -3.10 -11.33
N PHE A 23 -14.56 -3.17 -10.79
CA PHE A 23 -13.47 -2.28 -11.14
C PHE A 23 -12.34 -3.08 -11.76
N VAL A 24 -12.07 -2.80 -13.03
CA VAL A 24 -10.93 -3.36 -13.77
C VAL A 24 -10.99 -4.89 -13.76
N GLY A 25 -12.19 -5.41 -14.01
CA GLY A 25 -12.50 -6.85 -14.04
C GLY A 25 -12.62 -7.52 -12.66
N GLN A 26 -12.38 -6.79 -11.56
CA GLN A 26 -12.44 -7.33 -10.21
C GLN A 26 -13.73 -6.89 -9.49
N PRO A 27 -14.42 -7.81 -8.80
CA PRO A 27 -15.53 -7.42 -7.94
C PRO A 27 -15.01 -6.59 -6.76
N MET A 28 -15.70 -5.48 -6.47
CA MET A 28 -15.40 -4.61 -5.34
C MET A 28 -16.66 -4.36 -4.51
N SER A 29 -16.44 -3.87 -3.29
CA SER A 29 -17.47 -3.34 -2.41
C SER A 29 -16.99 -2.04 -1.80
N PHE A 30 -17.93 -1.18 -1.41
CA PHE A 30 -17.61 -0.03 -0.57
C PHE A 30 -17.61 -0.44 0.89
N LEU A 31 -16.57 -0.02 1.61
CA LEU A 31 -16.48 -0.14 3.06
C LEU A 31 -16.47 1.25 3.66
N SER A 32 -17.34 1.51 4.64
CA SER A 32 -17.35 2.81 5.32
C SER A 32 -16.07 3.01 6.13
N LEU A 33 -15.58 4.26 6.21
CA LEU A 33 -14.42 4.59 7.05
C LEU A 33 -14.69 4.32 8.55
N LEU A 34 -15.95 4.39 8.99
CA LEU A 34 -16.35 4.02 10.35
C LEU A 34 -16.19 2.52 10.60
N THR A 35 -16.56 1.67 9.63
CA THR A 35 -16.31 0.23 9.73
C THR A 35 -14.82 -0.07 9.79
N LEU A 36 -14.02 0.60 8.95
CA LEU A 36 -12.56 0.47 8.99
C LEU A 36 -11.96 0.96 10.32
N LYS A 37 -12.58 1.98 10.95
CA LYS A 37 -12.19 2.47 12.28
C LYS A 37 -12.40 1.39 13.33
N GLU A 38 -13.57 0.75 13.37
CA GLU A 38 -13.83 -0.34 14.32
C GLU A 38 -12.88 -1.52 14.11
N MET A 39 -12.66 -1.93 12.84
CA MET A 39 -11.66 -2.96 12.53
C MET A 39 -10.26 -2.61 13.02
N THR A 40 -9.89 -1.33 12.95
CA THR A 40 -8.61 -0.83 13.47
C THR A 40 -8.54 -0.90 14.98
N LEU A 41 -9.59 -0.46 15.68
CA LEU A 41 -9.66 -0.53 17.13
C LEU A 41 -9.59 -1.98 17.63
N ASP A 42 -10.29 -2.90 16.98
CA ASP A 42 -10.24 -4.32 17.33
C ASP A 42 -8.86 -4.93 17.08
N ALA A 43 -8.24 -4.62 15.94
CA ALA A 43 -6.87 -5.04 15.65
C ALA A 43 -5.86 -4.50 16.70
N MET A 44 -6.09 -3.30 17.23
CA MET A 44 -5.26 -2.73 18.29
C MET A 44 -5.47 -3.39 19.65
N LYS A 45 -6.71 -3.80 19.99
CA LYS A 45 -7.00 -4.59 21.21
C LYS A 45 -6.26 -5.93 21.21
N GLU A 46 -6.10 -6.54 20.03
CA GLU A 46 -5.30 -7.76 19.82
C GLU A 46 -3.77 -7.52 19.84
N GLY A 47 -3.33 -6.27 20.00
CA GLY A 47 -1.94 -5.88 20.04
C GLY A 47 -1.21 -6.03 18.70
N LYS A 48 0.12 -6.22 18.78
CA LYS A 48 1.01 -6.17 17.59
C LYS A 48 0.61 -7.17 16.50
N ARG A 49 0.15 -8.37 16.87
CA ARG A 49 -0.27 -9.37 15.89
C ARG A 49 -1.54 -8.95 15.15
N GLY A 50 -2.54 -8.40 15.84
CA GLY A 50 -3.77 -7.88 15.22
C GLY A 50 -3.49 -6.74 14.26
N ILE A 51 -2.69 -5.77 14.67
CA ILE A 51 -2.23 -4.66 13.81
C ILE A 51 -1.54 -5.19 12.54
N ASN A 52 -0.66 -6.19 12.68
CA ASN A 52 0.03 -6.77 11.53
C ASN A 52 -0.92 -7.56 10.60
N ARG A 53 -1.97 -8.20 11.14
CA ARG A 53 -3.03 -8.81 10.31
C ARG A 53 -3.78 -7.76 9.51
N LEU A 54 -4.19 -6.67 10.15
CA LEU A 54 -4.88 -5.56 9.47
C LEU A 54 -3.99 -4.91 8.40
N TYR A 55 -2.73 -4.65 8.72
CA TYR A 55 -1.73 -4.19 7.74
C TYR A 55 -1.61 -5.17 6.57
N TYR A 56 -1.55 -6.48 6.82
CA TYR A 56 -1.48 -7.48 5.76
C TYR A 56 -2.73 -7.51 4.88
N TYR A 57 -3.93 -7.31 5.43
CA TYR A 57 -5.14 -7.18 4.62
C TYR A 57 -5.08 -5.97 3.69
N GLY A 58 -4.58 -4.84 4.20
CA GLY A 58 -4.30 -3.68 3.37
C GLY A 58 -3.29 -4.01 2.28
N TRP A 59 -2.16 -4.64 2.64
CA TRP A 59 -1.13 -5.05 1.70
C TRP A 59 -1.66 -5.98 0.61
N HIS A 60 -2.46 -6.97 0.99
CA HIS A 60 -3.11 -7.89 0.06
C HIS A 60 -3.98 -7.12 -0.93
N SER A 61 -4.86 -6.25 -0.42
CA SER A 61 -5.74 -5.42 -1.25
C SER A 61 -4.95 -4.53 -2.21
N GLY A 62 -3.90 -3.85 -1.73
CA GLY A 62 -3.08 -2.98 -2.58
C GLY A 62 -2.33 -3.75 -3.65
N TYR A 63 -1.75 -4.91 -3.31
CA TYR A 63 -1.00 -5.73 -4.26
C TYR A 63 -1.91 -6.28 -5.38
N THR A 64 -3.04 -6.90 -5.02
CA THR A 64 -3.95 -7.50 -6.01
C THR A 64 -4.64 -6.45 -6.86
N PHE A 65 -5.05 -5.32 -6.26
CA PHE A 65 -5.64 -4.20 -6.98
C PHE A 65 -4.68 -3.63 -8.03
N THR A 66 -3.46 -3.29 -7.62
CA THR A 66 -2.45 -2.74 -8.53
C THR A 66 -2.07 -3.73 -9.62
N LYS A 67 -1.97 -5.02 -9.30
CA LYS A 67 -1.69 -6.06 -10.28
C LYS A 67 -2.78 -6.16 -11.35
N ALA A 68 -4.05 -6.28 -10.94
CA ALA A 68 -5.19 -6.33 -11.87
C ALA A 68 -5.23 -5.08 -12.77
N TYR A 69 -4.86 -3.93 -12.20
CA TYR A 69 -4.75 -2.67 -12.93
C TYR A 69 -3.65 -2.69 -13.99
N MET A 70 -2.44 -3.13 -13.63
CA MET A 70 -1.31 -3.26 -14.56
C MET A 70 -1.63 -4.24 -15.71
N GLU A 71 -2.26 -5.37 -15.40
CA GLU A 71 -2.63 -6.40 -16.38
C GLU A 71 -3.68 -5.89 -17.37
N THR A 72 -4.72 -5.23 -16.87
CA THR A 72 -5.82 -4.75 -17.73
C THR A 72 -5.41 -3.59 -18.63
N LEU A 73 -4.52 -2.73 -18.14
CA LEU A 73 -4.13 -1.52 -18.85
C LEU A 73 -2.93 -1.70 -19.78
N LYS A 74 -2.23 -2.83 -19.72
CA LYS A 74 -1.04 -3.12 -20.52
C LYS A 74 -0.02 -1.97 -20.49
N LEU A 75 0.09 -1.26 -19.36
CA LEU A 75 0.95 -0.10 -19.21
C LEU A 75 2.41 -0.54 -19.29
N ARG A 76 3.24 0.19 -20.04
CA ARG A 76 4.64 -0.19 -20.30
C ARG A 76 5.67 0.83 -19.83
N PRO A 77 5.40 2.14 -19.78
CA PRO A 77 6.26 3.03 -19.01
C PRO A 77 5.93 2.94 -17.52
N PHE A 78 6.96 2.71 -16.71
CA PHE A 78 6.83 2.61 -15.26
C PHE A 78 6.26 3.90 -14.66
N GLU A 79 6.74 5.05 -15.14
CA GLU A 79 6.37 6.38 -14.68
C GLU A 79 4.88 6.69 -14.93
N GLU A 80 4.37 6.31 -16.10
CA GLU A 80 2.94 6.44 -16.42
C GLU A 80 2.09 5.56 -15.52
N THR A 81 2.55 4.34 -15.26
CA THR A 81 1.87 3.39 -14.39
C THR A 81 1.81 3.91 -12.96
N PHE A 82 2.94 4.40 -12.45
CA PHE A 82 3.04 5.00 -11.12
C PHE A 82 2.10 6.19 -10.97
N LYS A 83 2.18 7.18 -11.88
CA LYS A 83 1.32 8.37 -11.83
C LYS A 83 -0.15 7.99 -11.84
N LEU A 84 -0.56 7.11 -12.75
CA LEU A 84 -1.94 6.69 -12.88
C LEU A 84 -2.44 5.97 -11.62
N ILE A 85 -1.62 5.13 -10.99
CA ILE A 85 -1.99 4.45 -9.74
C ILE A 85 -2.13 5.44 -8.58
N MET A 86 -1.26 6.47 -8.52
CA MET A 86 -1.40 7.53 -7.52
C MET A 86 -2.68 8.35 -7.73
N ASP A 87 -3.01 8.70 -8.98
CA ASP A 87 -4.25 9.38 -9.34
C ASP A 87 -5.50 8.54 -8.98
N VAL A 88 -5.44 7.23 -9.18
CA VAL A 88 -6.51 6.32 -8.73
C VAL A 88 -6.57 6.24 -7.21
N SER A 89 -5.42 6.21 -6.53
CA SER A 89 -5.36 6.08 -5.07
C SER A 89 -5.98 7.27 -4.35
N SER A 90 -5.81 8.49 -4.87
CA SER A 90 -6.47 9.68 -4.32
C SER A 90 -7.99 9.65 -4.49
N MET A 91 -8.50 8.93 -5.50
CA MET A 91 -9.93 8.77 -5.73
C MET A 91 -10.61 7.71 -4.86
N ILE A 92 -9.85 6.80 -4.25
CA ILE A 92 -10.40 5.74 -3.38
C ILE A 92 -10.91 6.31 -2.05
N GLY A 93 -10.66 7.60 -1.77
CA GLY A 93 -11.27 8.32 -0.65
C GLY A 93 -10.44 8.28 0.64
N TYR A 94 -9.14 7.96 0.54
CA TYR A 94 -8.21 8.01 1.68
C TYR A 94 -7.46 9.34 1.81
N GLY A 95 -7.76 10.35 0.99
CA GLY A 95 -7.14 11.67 1.02
C GLY A 95 -6.31 11.98 -0.23
N ASP A 96 -5.66 13.15 -0.24
CA ASP A 96 -4.86 13.60 -1.38
C ASP A 96 -3.40 13.16 -1.25
N TYR A 97 -2.93 12.37 -2.21
CA TYR A 97 -1.59 11.80 -2.20
C TYR A 97 -0.60 12.66 -2.97
N GLN A 98 0.41 13.18 -2.27
CA GLN A 98 1.51 13.95 -2.83
C GLN A 98 2.81 13.15 -2.78
N THR A 99 3.29 12.71 -3.95
CA THR A 99 4.58 12.02 -4.05
C THR A 99 5.71 13.01 -3.81
N LEU A 100 6.54 12.75 -2.80
CA LEU A 100 7.70 13.56 -2.48
C LEU A 100 8.96 13.03 -3.15
N GLU A 101 9.15 11.72 -3.13
CA GLU A 101 10.31 11.08 -3.72
C GLU A 101 9.97 9.67 -4.21
N PHE A 102 10.56 9.31 -5.34
CA PHE A 102 10.45 7.97 -5.89
C PHE A 102 11.81 7.47 -6.37
N LYS A 103 12.19 6.27 -5.92
CA LYS A 103 13.38 5.53 -6.38
C LYS A 103 12.98 4.09 -6.69
N GLN A 104 12.94 3.73 -7.98
CA GLN A 104 12.51 2.41 -8.43
C GLN A 104 13.28 1.30 -7.72
N ARG A 105 12.60 0.21 -7.37
CA ARG A 105 13.14 -0.94 -6.60
C ARG A 105 13.78 -0.60 -5.24
N LYS A 106 13.66 0.64 -4.74
CA LYS A 106 14.23 1.08 -3.46
C LYS A 106 13.17 1.61 -2.52
N TYR A 107 12.52 2.73 -2.86
CA TYR A 107 11.48 3.32 -2.03
C TYR A 107 10.60 4.33 -2.78
N SER A 108 9.43 4.60 -2.21
CA SER A 108 8.56 5.73 -2.54
C SER A 108 8.14 6.43 -1.26
N LYS A 109 8.27 7.76 -1.21
CA LYS A 109 7.92 8.62 -0.07
C LYS A 109 6.81 9.58 -0.51
N PHE A 110 5.76 9.67 0.27
CA PHE A 110 4.60 10.49 -0.07
C PHE A 110 3.89 11.00 1.18
N LYS A 111 3.23 12.14 1.04
CA LYS A 111 2.27 12.66 2.01
C LYS A 111 0.86 12.29 1.57
N ASN A 112 0.02 11.98 2.53
CA ASN A 112 -1.42 11.91 2.35
C ASN A 112 -2.04 13.06 3.15
N ILE A 113 -2.49 14.08 2.43
CA ILE A 113 -3.01 15.33 2.97
C ILE A 113 -4.49 15.14 3.34
N GLU A 114 -4.86 15.64 4.52
CA GLU A 114 -6.24 15.60 5.03
C GLU A 114 -6.85 14.20 5.00
N ASN A 115 -6.06 13.17 5.34
CA ASN A 115 -6.51 11.79 5.33
C ASN A 115 -7.77 11.63 6.22
N PRO A 116 -8.96 11.43 5.63
CA PRO A 116 -10.22 11.45 6.36
C PRO A 116 -10.30 10.29 7.35
N PHE A 117 -9.64 9.17 7.06
CA PHE A 117 -9.56 8.04 7.99
C PHE A 117 -8.75 8.40 9.25
N GLY A 118 -7.59 9.04 9.08
CA GLY A 118 -6.76 9.46 10.20
C GLY A 118 -7.46 10.51 11.08
N LEU A 119 -8.24 11.41 10.47
CA LEU A 119 -9.02 12.43 11.18
C LEU A 119 -10.09 11.84 12.11
N LEU A 120 -10.58 10.62 11.86
CA LEU A 120 -11.53 9.95 12.76
C LEU A 120 -10.96 9.62 14.15
N PHE A 121 -9.64 9.72 14.31
CA PHE A 121 -8.92 9.49 15.55
C PHE A 121 -8.24 10.76 16.10
N TYR A 122 -8.37 11.90 15.42
CA TYR A 122 -7.76 13.14 15.88
C TYR A 122 -8.57 13.77 17.03
N PRO A 123 -7.91 14.28 18.09
CA PRO A 123 -6.48 14.17 18.40
C PRO A 123 -6.11 12.84 19.08
N SER A 124 -4.94 12.28 18.76
CA SER A 124 -4.37 11.12 19.44
C SER A 124 -2.84 11.15 19.45
N ASP A 125 -2.23 10.48 20.42
CA ASP A 125 -0.79 10.23 20.51
C ASP A 125 -0.32 9.05 19.61
N LYS A 126 -1.26 8.24 19.10
CA LYS A 126 -0.98 7.03 18.31
C LYS A 126 -1.19 7.24 16.81
N MET A 127 -0.55 6.37 16.02
CA MET A 127 -0.74 6.26 14.57
C MET A 127 -1.74 5.13 14.27
N TYR A 128 -2.75 5.40 13.44
CA TYR A 128 -3.86 4.47 13.17
C TYR A 128 -3.91 3.95 11.74
N CYS A 129 -3.10 4.47 10.81
CA CYS A 129 -3.22 4.18 9.38
C CYS A 129 -2.62 2.83 8.97
N HIS A 130 -2.78 1.78 9.80
CA HIS A 130 -2.19 0.46 9.58
C HIS A 130 -2.66 -0.20 8.28
N PHE A 131 -3.96 -0.17 8.01
CA PHE A 131 -4.55 -0.70 6.78
C PHE A 131 -4.10 0.08 5.55
N ILE A 132 -4.18 1.42 5.59
CA ILE A 132 -3.78 2.32 4.50
C ILE A 132 -2.29 2.16 4.18
N ARG A 133 -1.42 2.11 5.20
CA ARG A 133 0.00 1.84 5.05
C ARG A 133 0.26 0.48 4.41
N GLY A 134 -0.56 -0.51 4.77
CA GLY A 134 -0.61 -1.81 4.10
C GLY A 134 -0.90 -1.68 2.62
N ILE A 135 -2.02 -1.04 2.25
CA ILE A 135 -2.42 -0.80 0.84
C ILE A 135 -1.28 -0.20 0.04
N ASN A 136 -0.70 0.89 0.56
CA ASN A 136 0.38 1.59 -0.11
C ASN A 136 1.57 0.66 -0.37
N ALA A 137 1.95 -0.16 0.60
CA ALA A 137 3.07 -1.09 0.48
C ALA A 137 2.80 -2.27 -0.46
N GLY A 138 1.56 -2.76 -0.49
CA GLY A 138 1.10 -3.78 -1.42
C GLY A 138 1.17 -3.29 -2.87
N GLY A 139 0.56 -2.13 -3.13
CA GLY A 139 0.62 -1.50 -4.45
C GLY A 139 2.06 -1.13 -4.83
N GLY A 140 2.85 -0.65 -3.87
CA GLY A 140 4.28 -0.41 -4.02
C GLY A 140 5.05 -1.68 -4.38
N THR A 141 4.72 -2.84 -3.82
CA THR A 141 5.37 -4.12 -4.18
C THR A 141 5.13 -4.47 -5.64
N ALA A 142 3.87 -4.38 -6.09
CA ALA A 142 3.51 -4.65 -7.49
C ALA A 142 4.23 -3.69 -8.45
N LEU A 143 4.26 -2.41 -8.12
CA LEU A 143 4.93 -1.37 -8.92
C LEU A 143 6.45 -1.54 -8.96
N HIS A 144 7.08 -1.62 -7.80
CA HIS A 144 8.54 -1.68 -7.71
C HIS A 144 9.10 -3.02 -8.17
N GLY A 145 8.29 -4.09 -8.28
CA GLY A 145 8.76 -5.43 -8.62
C GLY A 145 9.75 -6.00 -7.58
N VAL A 146 9.70 -5.50 -6.35
CA VAL A 146 10.47 -5.97 -5.20
C VAL A 146 9.58 -5.93 -3.97
N LEU A 147 9.85 -6.77 -2.98
CA LEU A 147 9.04 -6.81 -1.76
C LEU A 147 9.20 -5.52 -0.96
N MET A 148 8.13 -4.73 -0.89
CA MET A 148 8.07 -3.45 -0.18
C MET A 148 7.25 -3.58 1.10
N ASN A 149 7.67 -2.86 2.13
CA ASN A 149 6.88 -2.65 3.34
C ASN A 149 6.73 -1.15 3.64
N GLY A 150 5.57 -0.78 4.17
CA GLY A 150 5.21 0.60 4.45
C GLY A 150 5.53 0.96 5.89
N LEU A 151 6.20 2.09 6.08
CA LEU A 151 6.39 2.76 7.38
C LEU A 151 5.62 4.09 7.38
N GLU A 152 5.02 4.42 8.51
CA GLU A 152 4.38 5.71 8.77
C GLU A 152 5.26 6.49 9.73
N PHE A 153 5.62 7.72 9.36
CA PHE A 153 6.51 8.58 10.15
C PHE A 153 5.72 9.66 10.89
N GLU A 154 4.60 10.09 10.33
CA GLU A 154 3.68 11.06 10.92
C GLU A 154 2.26 10.65 10.55
N CYS A 155 1.31 10.87 11.46
CA CYS A 155 -0.09 10.52 11.23
C CYS A 155 -1.00 11.74 11.38
N THR A 156 -2.02 11.82 10.53
CA THR A 156 -3.08 12.84 10.62
C THR A 156 -3.83 12.75 11.96
N ALA A 157 -3.93 11.55 12.56
CA ALA A 157 -4.50 11.38 13.89
C ALA A 157 -3.72 12.15 14.98
N GLN A 158 -2.42 12.41 14.77
CA GLN A 158 -1.56 13.12 15.70
C GLN A 158 -1.52 14.63 15.41
N ASN A 159 -1.37 15.00 14.13
CA ASN A 159 -1.10 16.40 13.74
C ASN A 159 -2.30 17.12 13.11
N GLY A 160 -3.39 16.41 12.79
CA GLY A 160 -4.61 16.96 12.18
C GLY A 160 -4.47 17.39 10.72
N LYS A 161 -3.32 17.15 10.07
CA LYS A 161 -2.98 17.73 8.76
C LYS A 161 -2.64 16.70 7.70
N TYR A 162 -1.71 15.80 7.99
CA TYR A 162 -1.23 14.83 6.99
C TYR A 162 -0.63 13.59 7.63
N CYS A 163 -0.63 12.51 6.85
CA CYS A 163 0.22 11.35 7.12
C CYS A 163 1.48 11.41 6.24
N LEU A 164 2.63 11.03 6.78
CA LEU A 164 3.87 10.84 6.03
C LEU A 164 4.21 9.35 5.96
N PHE A 165 4.23 8.80 4.75
CA PHE A 165 4.49 7.38 4.52
C PHE A 165 5.73 7.18 3.66
N MET A 166 6.31 5.99 3.80
CA MET A 166 7.33 5.49 2.89
C MET A 166 7.13 4.00 2.66
N ASN A 167 7.03 3.59 1.40
CA ASN A 167 7.15 2.18 1.00
C ASN A 167 8.64 1.91 0.76
N ILE A 168 9.21 0.92 1.42
CA ILE A 168 10.65 0.69 1.47
C ILE A 168 10.96 -0.78 1.22
N GLU A 169 11.99 -1.05 0.42
CA GLU A 169 12.52 -2.40 0.25
C GLU A 169 13.15 -2.92 1.55
N ASN A 170 12.95 -4.20 1.83
CA ASN A 170 13.27 -4.81 3.13
C ASN A 170 14.73 -4.65 3.58
N SER A 171 15.71 -4.74 2.67
CA SER A 171 17.13 -4.57 3.02
C SER A 171 17.45 -3.14 3.47
N ILE A 172 16.76 -2.14 2.92
CA ILE A 172 16.88 -0.74 3.36
C ILE A 172 16.24 -0.57 4.74
N ILE A 173 15.08 -1.17 4.98
CA ILE A 173 14.43 -1.16 6.31
C ILE A 173 15.38 -1.71 7.37
N LYS A 174 15.95 -2.90 7.15
CA LYS A 174 16.86 -3.55 8.10
C LYS A 174 18.10 -2.70 8.41
N LYS A 175 18.59 -1.92 7.45
CA LYS A 175 19.81 -1.11 7.59
C LYS A 175 19.59 0.29 8.19
N LYS A 176 18.47 0.94 7.87
CA LYS A 176 18.26 2.37 8.16
C LYS A 176 17.05 2.68 9.03
N TYR A 177 16.08 1.78 9.09
CA TYR A 177 14.78 2.02 9.72
C TYR A 177 14.37 0.86 10.63
N SER A 178 15.34 0.16 11.21
CA SER A 178 15.09 -1.06 12.00
C SER A 178 14.20 -0.78 13.20
N ASP A 179 14.37 0.37 13.84
CA ASP A 179 13.72 0.66 15.12
C ASP A 179 12.24 0.99 14.90
N ILE A 180 11.96 1.91 13.97
CA ILE A 180 10.59 2.23 13.53
C ILE A 180 9.89 0.96 13.00
N ALA A 181 10.60 0.13 12.22
CA ALA A 181 10.01 -1.10 11.70
C ALA A 181 9.71 -2.13 12.78
N LYS A 182 10.55 -2.25 13.82
CA LYS A 182 10.30 -3.14 14.97
C LYS A 182 9.06 -2.72 15.75
N GLU A 183 8.75 -1.43 15.81
CA GLU A 183 7.53 -0.95 16.46
C GLU A 183 6.29 -1.27 15.61
N GLN A 184 6.37 -1.04 14.30
CA GLN A 184 5.21 -1.06 13.43
C GLN A 184 4.91 -2.42 12.79
N LEU A 185 5.93 -3.26 12.60
CA LEU A 185 5.85 -4.45 11.74
C LEU A 185 6.47 -5.69 12.39
N ASP A 186 5.91 -6.85 12.06
CA ASP A 186 6.49 -8.18 12.22
C ASP A 186 6.99 -8.64 10.84
N MET A 187 8.20 -8.21 10.48
CA MET A 187 8.76 -8.38 9.13
C MET A 187 8.91 -9.85 8.72
N GLU A 188 9.22 -10.74 9.65
CA GLU A 188 9.40 -12.17 9.35
C GLU A 188 8.05 -12.84 9.07
N TRP A 189 7.03 -12.54 9.87
CA TRP A 189 5.68 -13.04 9.61
C TRP A 189 5.09 -12.48 8.32
N LEU A 190 5.23 -11.16 8.10
CA LEU A 190 4.73 -10.49 6.90
C LEU A 190 5.37 -11.06 5.64
N LYS A 191 6.70 -11.22 5.62
CA LYS A 191 7.43 -11.76 4.47
C LYS A 191 6.87 -13.12 4.05
N LYS A 192 6.62 -14.03 5.00
CA LYS A 192 6.04 -15.34 4.70
C LYS A 192 4.67 -15.21 4.02
N LYS A 193 3.78 -14.38 4.57
CA LYS A 193 2.41 -14.18 4.06
C LYS A 193 2.36 -13.47 2.71
N GLN A 194 3.25 -12.50 2.50
CA GLN A 194 3.37 -11.76 1.25
C GLN A 194 3.85 -12.66 0.11
N LEU A 195 4.92 -13.46 0.34
CA LEU A 195 5.44 -14.38 -0.66
C LEU A 195 4.45 -15.52 -0.99
N GLU A 196 3.70 -16.00 0.00
CA GLU A 196 2.62 -16.97 -0.20
C GLU A 196 1.55 -16.42 -1.14
N LEU A 197 1.12 -15.17 -0.93
CA LEU A 197 0.13 -14.50 -1.76
C LEU A 197 0.65 -14.21 -3.18
N ILE A 198 1.90 -13.74 -3.32
CA ILE A 198 2.55 -13.54 -4.63
C ILE A 198 2.51 -14.85 -5.44
N LYS A 199 2.86 -15.98 -4.80
CA LYS A 199 2.78 -17.31 -5.41
C LYS A 199 1.35 -17.66 -5.83
N ARG A 200 0.35 -17.40 -4.98
CA ARG A 200 -1.08 -17.64 -5.29
C ARG A 200 -1.58 -16.78 -6.45
N CYS A 201 -0.98 -15.61 -6.66
CA CYS A 201 -1.26 -14.75 -7.81
C CYS A 201 -0.50 -15.18 -9.08
N GLY A 202 0.16 -16.36 -9.09
CA GLY A 202 0.84 -16.90 -10.26
C GLY A 202 2.22 -16.32 -10.54
N GLU A 203 2.82 -15.59 -9.59
CA GLU A 203 4.17 -15.03 -9.75
C GLU A 203 5.24 -15.83 -9.02
N ASP A 204 6.48 -15.74 -9.52
CA ASP A 204 7.64 -16.29 -8.84
C ASP A 204 8.05 -15.39 -7.67
N PRO A 205 7.91 -15.85 -6.41
CA PRO A 205 8.27 -15.03 -5.25
C PRO A 205 9.75 -14.63 -5.23
N LYS A 206 10.63 -15.39 -5.92
CA LYS A 206 12.07 -15.06 -6.00
C LYS A 206 12.32 -13.73 -6.71
N LYS A 207 11.48 -13.33 -7.68
CA LYS A 207 11.61 -12.04 -8.37
C LYS A 207 11.49 -10.83 -7.43
N TYR A 208 10.70 -11.00 -6.36
CA TYR A 208 10.45 -9.96 -5.37
C TYR A 208 11.51 -9.93 -4.26
N LEU A 209 12.30 -10.98 -4.14
CA LEU A 209 13.46 -10.98 -3.27
C LEU A 209 14.60 -10.35 -4.04
N LYS A 210 15.24 -9.34 -3.45
CA LYS A 210 16.50 -8.85 -4.00
C LYS A 210 17.48 -10.01 -3.94
N GLU A 211 18.17 -10.31 -5.04
CA GLU A 211 19.38 -11.13 -4.96
C GLU A 211 20.26 -10.44 -3.93
N GLU A 212 20.51 -11.10 -2.80
CA GLU A 212 21.58 -10.69 -1.91
C GLU A 212 22.81 -10.70 -2.81
N SER A 213 23.25 -9.49 -3.21
CA SER A 213 24.40 -9.30 -4.06
C SER A 213 25.48 -10.21 -3.52
N LYS A 214 25.81 -11.27 -4.28
CA LYS A 214 27.01 -12.06 -4.07
C LYS A 214 28.07 -11.02 -3.75
N LYS A 215 28.63 -11.06 -2.54
CA LYS A 215 29.77 -10.22 -2.18
C LYS A 215 30.72 -10.32 -3.36
N VAL A 216 30.82 -9.25 -4.15
CA VAL A 216 31.92 -9.09 -5.07
C VAL A 216 33.10 -9.13 -4.11
N LYS A 217 33.83 -10.24 -4.12
CA LYS A 217 35.13 -10.31 -3.47
C LYS A 217 35.91 -9.21 -4.17
N ASP A 218 36.10 -8.10 -3.48
CA ASP A 218 37.17 -7.18 -3.80
C ASP A 218 38.44 -8.04 -3.80
N LYS A 219 38.89 -8.39 -5.00
CA LYS A 219 40.24 -8.86 -5.23
C LYS A 219 41.05 -7.58 -5.35
N GLU A 220 41.67 -7.20 -4.24
CA GLU A 220 43.00 -6.57 -4.28
C GLU A 220 43.99 -7.49 -4.99
#